data_AF-M9T6C9-F1
#
_entry.id   AF-M9T6C9-F1
#
_cell.length_a   1.000
_cell.length_b   1.000
_cell.length_c   1.000
_cell.angle_alpha   90.00
_cell.angle_beta   90.00
_cell.angle_gamma   90.00
#
_symmetry.space_group_name_H-M   'P 1'
#
loop_
_entity.id
_entity.type
_entity.pdbx_description
1 polymer ?
#
loop_
_entity_poly.entity_id
_entity_poly.type
_entity_poly.pdbx_seq_one_letter_code
_entity_poly.pdbx_strand_id
1 'polypeptide(L)'
;MKPIRRILYQSVLYVAIPLIVSLLIGYLAKCSLLIPASIIYGVLLVFMIPSDSFLSSSVDYQTKSMNPSFRPPPLKRRFESAPEMINFLFVLTALVLCLLLLLVR
;
A
#
# COMPACT_ATOMS: atom_id res chain seq x y z
N MET A 1 13.71 11.61 18.31
CA MET A 1 14.26 10.59 17.38
C MET A 1 14.48 11.23 16.02
N LYS A 2 15.64 11.02 15.37
CA LYS A 2 15.91 11.54 14.01
C LYS A 2 14.80 11.08 13.04
N PRO A 3 14.31 11.92 12.11
CA PRO A 3 13.17 11.60 11.24
C PRO A 3 13.36 10.31 10.43
N ILE A 4 14.59 10.04 9.98
CA ILE A 4 14.98 8.82 9.26
C ILE A 4 14.73 7.53 10.07
N ARG A 5 15.01 7.53 11.39
CA ARG A 5 14.80 6.33 12.22
C ARG A 5 13.33 5.97 12.34
N ARG A 6 12.46 6.98 12.37
CA ARG A 6 11.01 6.77 12.44
C ARG A 6 10.48 6.14 11.16
N ILE A 7 10.94 6.60 10.01
CA ILE A 7 10.55 6.06 8.70
C ILE A 7 10.97 4.60 8.60
N LEU A 8 12.23 4.29 8.95
CA LEU A 8 12.76 2.93 8.92
C LEU A 8 11.97 1.98 9.83
N TYR A 9 11.63 2.44 11.04
CA TYR A 9 10.81 1.68 11.97
C TYR A 9 9.42 1.40 11.39
N GLN A 10 8.77 2.40 10.79
CA GLN A 10 7.48 2.22 10.12
C GLN A 10 7.57 1.21 8.97
N SER A 11 8.57 1.31 8.10
CA SER A 11 8.77 0.37 6.99
C SER A 11 8.95 -1.07 7.49
N VAL A 12 9.74 -1.27 8.55
CA VAL A 12 9.92 -2.59 9.16
C VAL A 12 8.60 -3.13 9.73
N LEU A 13 7.79 -2.29 10.37
CA LEU A 13 6.48 -2.70 10.87
C LEU A 13 5.53 -3.13 9.74
N TYR A 14 5.53 -2.42 8.62
CA TYR A 14 4.74 -2.78 7.43
C TYR A 14 5.11 -4.15 6.85
N VAL A 15 6.34 -4.62 7.06
CA VAL A 15 6.78 -5.95 6.63
C VAL A 15 6.52 -6.99 7.73
N ALA A 16 6.88 -6.69 8.98
CA ALA A 16 6.83 -7.65 10.08
C ALA A 16 5.39 -8.03 10.49
N ILE A 17 4.46 -7.07 10.54
CA ILE A 17 3.08 -7.35 10.98
C ILE A 17 2.38 -8.35 10.03
N PRO A 18 2.37 -8.14 8.70
CA PRO A 18 1.84 -9.14 7.77
C PRO A 18 2.46 -10.52 7.91
N LEU A 19 3.78 -10.61 8.17
CA LEU A 19 4.45 -11.90 8.37
C LEU A 19 3.95 -12.61 9.64
N ILE A 20 3.84 -11.91 10.76
CA ILE A 20 3.34 -12.48 12.02
C ILE A 20 1.89 -12.97 11.85
N VAL A 21 1.05 -12.17 11.19
CA VAL A 21 -0.34 -12.54 10.90
C VAL A 21 -0.40 -13.73 9.95
N SER A 22 0.43 -13.75 8.91
CA SER A 22 0.51 -14.87 7.96
C SER A 22 0.99 -16.16 8.62
N LEU A 23 1.83 -16.08 9.65
CA LEU A 23 2.31 -17.22 10.41
C LEU A 23 1.19 -17.83 11.26
N LEU A 24 0.39 -16.99 11.92
CA LEU A 24 -0.81 -17.42 12.64
C LEU A 24 -1.82 -18.09 11.69
N ILE A 25 -2.12 -17.45 10.56
CA ILE A 25 -3.07 -17.99 9.57
C ILE A 25 -2.54 -19.30 8.98
N GLY A 26 -1.26 -19.35 8.62
CA GLY A 26 -0.61 -20.55 8.10
C GLY A 26 -0.66 -21.72 9.08
N TYR A 27 -0.47 -21.45 10.38
CA TYR A 27 -0.60 -22.46 11.43
C TYR A 27 -2.04 -22.99 11.54
N LEU A 28 -3.05 -22.10 11.53
CA LEU A 28 -4.46 -22.50 11.62
C LEU A 28 -4.94 -23.27 10.39
N ALA A 29 -4.58 -22.80 9.19
CA ALA A 29 -5.03 -23.35 7.92
C ALA A 29 -4.15 -24.50 7.39
N LYS A 30 -3.07 -24.86 8.12
CA LYS A 30 -2.07 -25.87 7.72
C LYS A 30 -1.51 -25.63 6.30
N CYS A 31 -1.38 -24.38 5.91
CA CYS A 31 -0.88 -23.99 4.60
C CYS A 31 0.51 -23.32 4.72
N SER A 32 1.24 -23.26 3.61
CA SER A 32 2.53 -22.55 3.56
C SER A 32 2.32 -21.09 3.93
N LEU A 33 3.16 -20.55 4.81
CA LEU A 33 3.15 -19.15 5.24
C LEU A 33 3.17 -18.15 4.09
N LEU A 34 3.77 -18.53 2.95
CA LEU A 34 3.88 -17.68 1.76
C LEU A 34 2.50 -17.34 1.16
N ILE A 35 1.53 -18.25 1.22
CA ILE A 35 0.20 -18.05 0.63
C ILE A 35 -0.58 -16.93 1.36
N PRO A 36 -0.80 -16.99 2.69
CA PRO A 36 -1.47 -15.89 3.38
C PRO A 36 -0.63 -14.61 3.35
N ALA A 37 0.71 -14.70 3.36
CA ALA A 37 1.57 -13.52 3.25
C ALA A 37 1.37 -12.80 1.90
N SER A 38 1.33 -13.52 0.78
CA SER A 38 1.12 -12.91 -0.54
C SER A 38 -0.25 -12.24 -0.65
N ILE A 39 -1.29 -12.86 -0.08
CA ILE A 39 -2.64 -12.29 -0.04
C ILE A 39 -2.65 -10.99 0.77
N ILE A 40 -2.10 -11.02 1.99
CA ILE A 40 -2.10 -9.84 2.88
C ILE A 40 -1.32 -8.70 2.24
N TYR A 41 -0.12 -8.96 1.70
CA TYR A 41 0.66 -7.92 1.04
C TYR A 41 -0.04 -7.39 -0.21
N GLY A 42 -0.70 -8.25 -1.01
CA GLY A 42 -1.48 -7.82 -2.16
C GLY A 42 -2.62 -6.87 -1.77
N VAL A 43 -3.38 -7.21 -0.73
CA VAL A 43 -4.44 -6.35 -0.18
C VAL A 43 -3.85 -5.03 0.33
N LEU A 44 -2.75 -5.07 1.07
CA LEU A 44 -2.10 -3.88 1.60
C LEU A 44 -1.67 -2.93 0.46
N LEU A 45 -1.12 -3.49 -0.62
CA LEU A 45 -0.66 -2.74 -1.79
C LEU A 45 -1.82 -2.01 -2.47
N VAL A 46 -2.97 -2.65 -2.62
CA VAL A 46 -4.19 -2.01 -3.16
C VAL A 46 -4.62 -0.81 -2.32
N PHE A 47 -4.60 -0.94 -0.98
CA PHE A 47 -4.94 0.16 -0.08
C PHE A 47 -3.91 1.30 -0.05
N MET A 48 -2.67 1.04 -0.46
CA MET A 48 -1.62 2.06 -0.57
C MET A 48 -1.72 2.88 -1.86
N ILE A 49 -2.45 2.41 -2.88
CA ILE A 49 -2.69 3.18 -4.11
C ILE A 49 -3.71 4.29 -3.81
N PRO A 50 -3.41 5.57 -4.12
CA PRO A 50 -4.34 6.66 -3.89
C PRO A 50 -5.54 6.55 -4.84
N SER A 51 -6.73 6.31 -4.28
CA SER A 51 -8.01 6.30 -4.99
C SER A 51 -8.35 7.66 -5.62
N ASP A 52 -7.97 8.73 -4.94
CA ASP A 52 -8.43 10.09 -5.26
C ASP A 52 -7.80 10.64 -6.55
N SER A 53 -6.69 10.06 -7.02
CA SER A 53 -6.01 10.54 -8.23
C SER A 53 -6.69 10.07 -9.53
N PHE A 54 -7.45 8.96 -9.50
CA PHE A 54 -8.04 8.39 -10.72
C PHE A 54 -9.50 8.81 -10.96
N LEU A 55 -10.24 9.15 -9.91
CA LEU A 55 -11.67 9.48 -9.99
C LEU A 55 -12.00 10.96 -9.73
N SER A 56 -11.04 11.76 -9.25
CA SER A 56 -11.25 13.20 -9.00
C SER A 56 -11.59 13.97 -10.27
N SER A 57 -10.94 13.67 -11.39
CA SER A 57 -11.11 14.44 -12.63
C SER A 57 -12.52 14.37 -13.21
N SER A 58 -13.21 13.22 -13.09
CA SER A 58 -14.59 13.08 -13.56
C SER A 58 -15.58 13.80 -12.64
N VAL A 59 -15.37 13.72 -11.32
CA VAL A 59 -16.18 14.43 -10.32
C VAL A 59 -15.99 15.94 -10.44
N ASP A 60 -14.75 16.41 -10.58
CA ASP A 60 -14.43 17.83 -10.74
C ASP A 60 -14.99 18.37 -12.05
N TYR A 61 -14.95 17.58 -13.12
CA TYR A 61 -15.54 17.95 -14.41
C TYR A 61 -17.07 18.11 -14.31
N GLN A 62 -17.76 17.15 -13.70
CA GLN A 62 -19.20 17.24 -13.45
C GLN A 62 -19.55 18.47 -12.60
N THR A 63 -18.79 18.69 -11.53
CA THR A 63 -19.02 19.83 -10.64
C THR A 63 -18.79 21.17 -11.34
N LYS A 64 -17.78 21.27 -12.21
CA LYS A 64 -17.52 22.47 -13.01
C LYS A 64 -18.56 22.72 -14.09
N SER A 65 -19.16 21.66 -14.62
CA SER A 65 -20.25 21.77 -15.60
C SER A 65 -21.53 22.35 -14.97
N MET A 66 -21.80 22.05 -13.70
CA MET A 66 -22.93 22.61 -12.95
C MET A 66 -22.61 23.97 -12.32
N ASN A 67 -21.35 24.21 -11.95
CA ASN A 67 -20.90 25.48 -11.39
C ASN A 67 -19.60 25.96 -12.05
N PRO A 68 -19.67 26.89 -13.03
CA PRO A 68 -18.49 27.39 -13.74
C PRO A 68 -17.45 28.09 -12.84
N SER A 69 -17.88 28.59 -11.68
CA SER A 69 -17.00 29.24 -10.70
C SER A 69 -16.22 28.27 -9.81
N PHE A 70 -16.55 26.96 -9.87
CA PHE A 70 -15.87 25.93 -9.09
C PHE A 70 -14.41 25.79 -9.52
N ARG A 71 -13.51 25.95 -8.54
CA ARG A 71 -12.09 25.64 -8.68
C ARG A 71 -11.79 24.45 -7.78
N PRO A 72 -11.46 23.27 -8.34
CA PRO A 72 -11.13 22.14 -7.51
C PRO A 72 -9.90 22.49 -6.66
N PRO A 73 -9.87 22.09 -5.38
CA PRO A 73 -8.68 22.21 -4.57
C PRO A 73 -7.52 21.47 -5.25
N PRO A 74 -6.28 21.94 -5.11
CA PRO A 74 -5.14 21.22 -5.68
C PRO A 74 -5.16 19.79 -5.14
N LEU A 75 -5.13 18.83 -6.07
CA LEU A 75 -5.02 17.41 -5.77
C LEU A 75 -3.81 17.21 -4.86
N LYS A 76 -4.10 16.96 -3.58
CA LYS A 76 -3.08 16.64 -2.59
C LYS A 76 -2.55 15.27 -2.96
N ARG A 77 -1.51 15.22 -3.81
CA ARG A 77 -0.88 13.97 -4.20
C ARG A 77 -0.39 13.31 -2.92
N ARG A 78 -1.03 12.22 -2.49
CA ARG A 78 -0.64 11.48 -1.28
C ARG A 78 0.84 11.06 -1.33
N PHE A 79 1.37 10.83 -2.53
CA PHE A 79 2.79 10.56 -2.78
C PHE A 79 3.76 11.75 -2.61
N GLU A 80 3.32 12.93 -2.17
CA GLU A 80 4.27 14.03 -1.85
C GLU A 80 5.19 13.68 -0.68
N SER A 81 4.79 12.77 0.21
CA SER A 81 5.67 12.33 1.29
C SER A 81 6.59 11.20 0.79
N ALA A 82 7.87 11.53 0.59
CA ALA A 82 8.95 10.56 0.38
C ALA A 82 8.84 9.29 1.25
N PRO A 83 8.44 9.34 2.55
CA PRO A 83 8.26 8.12 3.34
C PRO A 83 7.14 7.18 2.88
N GLU A 84 6.02 7.69 2.38
CA GLU A 84 4.92 6.83 1.89
C GLU A 84 5.34 6.05 0.65
N MET A 85 6.09 6.70 -0.25
CA MET A 85 6.64 6.05 -1.44
C MET A 85 7.67 4.97 -1.09
N ILE A 86 8.51 5.21 -0.06
CA ILE A 86 9.46 4.21 0.45
C ILE A 86 8.71 3.00 1.02
N ASN A 87 7.67 3.22 1.83
CA ASN A 87 6.87 2.12 2.38
C ASN A 87 6.19 1.31 1.28
N PHE A 88 5.65 1.97 0.25
CA PHE A 88 5.05 1.30 -0.89
C PHE A 88 6.06 0.40 -1.61
N LEU A 89 7.26 0.92 -1.87
CA LEU A 89 8.32 0.15 -2.53
C LEU A 89 8.75 -1.07 -1.69
N PHE A 90 8.85 -0.92 -0.37
CA PHE A 90 9.16 -2.03 0.55
C PHE A 90 8.08 -3.12 0.53
N VAL A 91 6.80 -2.74 0.53
CA VAL A 91 5.69 -3.69 0.48
C VAL A 91 5.66 -4.39 -0.88
N LEU A 92 5.89 -3.65 -1.97
CA LEU A 92 5.96 -4.20 -3.32
C LEU A 92 7.11 -5.21 -3.45
N THR A 93 8.32 -4.89 -2.99
CA THR A 93 9.45 -5.83 -3.05
C THR A 93 9.21 -7.06 -2.17
N ALA A 94 8.61 -6.91 -0.99
CA ALA A 94 8.23 -8.03 -0.14
C ALA A 94 7.21 -8.96 -0.81
N LEU A 95 6.19 -8.39 -1.48
CA LEU A 95 5.20 -9.15 -2.25
C LEU A 95 5.87 -9.91 -3.40
N VAL A 96 6.70 -9.24 -4.20
CA VAL A 96 7.41 -9.86 -5.33
C VAL A 96 8.31 -11.00 -4.84
N LEU A 97 9.07 -10.78 -3.75
CA LEU A 97 9.88 -11.83 -3.14
C LEU A 97 9.03 -13.01 -2.69
N CYS A 98 7.88 -12.76 -2.06
CA CYS A 98 6.96 -13.80 -1.62
C CYS A 98 6.43 -14.64 -2.79
N LEU A 99 6.02 -13.99 -3.89
CA LEU A 99 5.56 -14.66 -5.10
C LEU A 99 6.67 -15.46 -5.79
N LEU A 100 7.89 -14.92 -5.87
CA LEU A 100 9.05 -15.63 -6.43
C LEU A 100 9.37 -16.88 -5.61
N LEU A 101 9.40 -16.77 -4.27
CA LEU A 101 9.63 -17.91 -3.39
C LEU A 101 8.53 -18.96 -3.49
N LEU A 102 7.29 -18.54 -3.76
CA LEU A 102 6.16 -19.45 -3.98
C LEU A 102 6.27 -20.15 -5.34
N LEU A 103 6.75 -19.47 -6.38
CA LEU A 103 6.95 -20.04 -7.72
C LEU A 103 8.13 -21.04 -7.78
N VAL A 104 9.20 -20.78 -7.03
CA VAL A 104 10.41 -21.63 -7.00
C VAL A 104 10.20 -22.90 -6.14
N ARG A 105 9.17 -22.91 -5.29
CA ARG A 105 8.87 -24.00 -4.36
C ARG A 105 7.83 -24.96 -4.92
#